data_AF-A0A8J7VPE2-F1
#
_entry.id   AF-A0A8J7VPE2-F1
#
_cell.length_a   1.000
_cell.length_b   1.000
_cell.length_c   1.000
_cell.angle_alpha   90.00
_cell.angle_beta   90.00
_cell.angle_gamma   90.00
#
_symmetry.space_group_name_H-M   'P 1'
#
loop_
_entity.id
_entity.type
_entity.pdbx_description
1 polymer ?
#
loop_
_entity_poly.entity_id
_entity_poly.type
_entity_poly.pdbx_seq_one_letter_code
_entity_poly.pdbx_strand_id
1 'polypeptide(L)'
;MTAYWKTNQRKLAPWLFLAPGMAMFAVYVLIPIFQSMWLSFYDWDGLGAKTWVGTANYVELMDDDNFYTSLKNNVIWLVLYMLAVPAGLFIAIFLNQTARGIR
;
A
#
# COMPACT_ATOMS: atom_id res chain seq x y z
N MET A 1 -7.29 20.50 36.66
CA MET A 1 -6.61 19.78 35.56
C MET A 1 -5.31 19.24 36.12
N THR A 2 -5.16 17.91 36.20
CA THR A 2 -4.10 17.21 36.96
C THR A 2 -2.70 17.69 36.59
N ALA A 3 -1.88 18.02 37.61
CA ALA A 3 -0.53 18.60 37.44
C ALA A 3 0.39 17.80 36.49
N TYR A 4 0.17 16.48 36.40
CA TYR A 4 0.84 15.56 35.48
C TYR A 4 0.65 15.91 33.99
N TRP A 5 -0.54 16.37 33.59
CA TRP A 5 -0.82 16.73 32.19
C TRP A 5 0.01 17.93 31.75
N LYS A 6 0.19 18.93 32.61
CA LYS A 6 0.89 20.18 32.27
C LYS A 6 2.39 19.96 32.02
N THR A 7 3.01 19.02 32.72
CA THR A 7 4.44 18.69 32.56
C THR A 7 4.69 17.79 31.34
N ASN A 8 3.77 16.87 31.03
CA ASN A 8 3.97 15.87 29.98
C ASN A 8 3.16 16.10 28.70
N GLN A 9 2.34 17.15 28.62
CA GLN A 9 1.50 17.51 27.46
C GLN A 9 2.27 17.57 26.14
N ARG A 10 3.49 18.11 26.13
CA ARG A 10 4.30 18.24 24.91
C ARG A 10 4.74 16.89 24.35
N LYS A 11 4.81 15.86 25.20
CA LYS A 11 5.16 14.48 24.81
C LYS A 11 3.92 13.66 24.49
N LEU A 12 2.84 13.77 25.27
CA LEU A 12 1.65 12.93 25.13
C LEU A 12 0.63 13.44 24.11
N ALA A 13 0.53 14.76 23.90
CA ALA A 13 -0.46 15.33 23.00
C ALA A 13 -0.31 14.81 21.55
N PRO A 14 0.90 14.77 20.93
CA PRO A 14 1.04 14.25 19.58
C PRO A 14 0.57 12.79 19.45
N TRP A 15 0.93 11.93 20.41
CA TRP A 15 0.50 10.54 20.41
C TRP A 15 -1.01 10.38 20.56
N LEU A 16 -1.66 11.23 21.37
CA LEU A 16 -3.10 11.19 21.55
C LEU A 16 -3.85 11.62 20.27
N PHE A 17 -3.32 12.60 19.54
CA PHE A 17 -3.87 13.02 18.25
C PHE A 17 -3.63 11.99 17.14
N LEU A 18 -2.49 11.29 17.17
CA LEU A 18 -2.18 10.21 16.23
C LEU A 18 -2.94 8.91 16.54
N ALA A 19 -3.24 8.64 17.82
CA ALA A 19 -3.87 7.41 18.28
C ALA A 19 -5.12 6.98 17.49
N PRO A 20 -6.13 7.86 17.22
CA PRO A 20 -7.29 7.44 16.43
C PRO A 20 -6.92 7.08 14.98
N GLY A 21 -6.01 7.83 14.35
CA GLY A 21 -5.53 7.52 13.00
C GLY A 21 -4.75 6.20 12.95
N MET A 22 -3.87 5.97 13.93
CA MET A 22 -3.10 4.73 14.05
C MET A 22 -4.01 3.54 14.35
N ALA A 23 -5.05 3.71 15.17
CA ALA A 23 -6.02 2.66 15.45
C ALA A 23 -6.78 2.26 14.17
N MET A 24 -7.26 3.25 13.40
CA MET A 24 -7.90 3.00 12.11
C MET A 24 -6.93 2.30 11.13
N PHE A 25 -5.69 2.79 11.02
CA PHE A 25 -4.68 2.16 10.17
C PHE A 25 -4.42 0.71 10.59
N ALA A 26 -4.28 0.43 11.88
CA ALA A 26 -4.08 -0.92 12.37
C ALA A 26 -5.26 -1.83 12.01
N VAL A 27 -6.49 -1.38 12.24
CA VAL A 27 -7.71 -2.18 12.01
C VAL A 27 -7.96 -2.43 10.52
N TYR A 28 -7.82 -1.41 9.69
CA TYR A 28 -8.19 -1.48 8.28
C TYR A 28 -7.04 -1.81 7.33
N VAL A 29 -5.79 -1.73 7.78
CA VAL A 29 -4.61 -2.04 6.95
C VAL A 29 -3.83 -3.20 7.54
N LEU A 30 -3.34 -3.09 8.79
CA LEU A 30 -2.46 -4.11 9.36
C LEU A 30 -3.17 -5.44 9.57
N ILE A 31 -4.35 -5.44 10.22
CA ILE A 31 -5.13 -6.67 10.45
C ILE A 31 -5.40 -7.43 9.14
N PRO A 32 -5.99 -6.82 8.09
CA PRO A 32 -6.26 -7.55 6.84
C PRO A 32 -4.99 -8.02 6.12
N ILE A 33 -3.86 -7.31 6.24
CA ILE A 33 -2.56 -7.80 5.72
C ILE A 33 -2.19 -9.12 6.39
N PHE A 34 -2.20 -9.17 7.73
CA PHE A 34 -1.86 -10.39 8.46
C PHE A 34 -2.87 -11.51 8.22
N GLN A 35 -4.17 -11.18 8.09
CA GLN A 35 -5.19 -12.16 7.74
C GLN A 35 -4.96 -12.74 6.34
N SER A 36 -4.62 -11.91 5.35
CA SER A 36 -4.29 -12.35 3.99
C SER A 36 -3.05 -13.25 3.97
N MET A 37 -2.00 -12.86 4.69
CA MET A 37 -0.80 -13.68 4.86
C MET A 37 -1.09 -14.99 5.60
N TRP A 38 -1.97 -15.00 6.59
CA TRP A 38 -2.36 -16.23 7.26
C TRP A 38 -3.17 -17.14 6.34
N LEU A 39 -4.06 -16.54 5.54
CA LEU A 39 -4.93 -17.25 4.61
C LEU A 39 -4.16 -17.88 3.45
N SER A 40 -3.05 -17.30 3.02
CA SER A 40 -2.23 -17.86 1.92
C SER A 40 -1.61 -19.22 2.25
N PHE A 41 -1.57 -19.62 3.53
CA PHE A 41 -1.16 -20.96 3.96
C PHE A 41 -2.31 -22.00 3.97
N TYR A 42 -3.54 -21.55 3.68
CA TYR A 42 -4.70 -22.41 3.54
C TYR A 42 -5.06 -22.53 2.05
N ASP A 43 -5.53 -23.69 1.66
CA ASP A 43 -6.30 -23.86 0.44
C ASP A 43 -7.76 -23.54 0.78
N TRP A 44 -8.27 -22.50 0.12
CA TRP A 44 -9.62 -22.01 0.31
C TRP A 44 -10.09 -21.17 -0.87
N ASP A 45 -11.17 -21.62 -1.50
CA ASP A 45 -11.87 -20.96 -2.62
C ASP A 45 -12.90 -19.91 -2.16
N GLY A 46 -12.99 -19.65 -0.85
CA GLY A 46 -13.98 -18.74 -0.26
C GLY A 46 -15.32 -19.41 0.07
N LEU A 47 -15.55 -20.65 -0.38
CA LEU A 47 -16.79 -21.40 -0.22
C LEU A 47 -16.50 -22.79 0.37
N GLY A 48 -16.66 -22.93 1.68
CA GLY A 48 -16.49 -24.22 2.38
C GLY A 48 -15.37 -24.20 3.41
N ALA A 49 -14.88 -25.39 3.76
CA ALA A 49 -13.89 -25.57 4.81
C ALA A 49 -12.49 -25.18 4.33
N LYS A 50 -11.75 -24.44 5.17
CA LYS A 50 -10.35 -24.08 4.92
C LYS A 50 -9.45 -25.25 5.27
N THR A 51 -8.60 -25.69 4.35
CA THR A 51 -7.61 -26.73 4.61
C THR A 51 -6.22 -26.14 4.76
N TRP A 52 -5.52 -26.43 5.86
CA TRP A 52 -4.14 -25.96 6.04
C TRP A 52 -3.21 -26.76 5.13
N VAL A 53 -2.59 -26.08 4.17
CA VAL A 53 -1.67 -26.70 3.18
C VAL A 53 -0.23 -26.19 3.35
N GLY A 54 0.01 -25.31 4.32
CA GLY A 54 1.34 -24.73 4.56
C GLY A 54 1.81 -23.95 3.35
N THR A 55 2.98 -24.26 2.80
CA THR A 55 3.57 -23.52 1.67
C THR A 55 3.22 -24.08 0.29
N ALA A 56 2.32 -25.08 0.20
CA ALA A 56 2.02 -25.76 -1.05
C ALA A 56 1.55 -24.78 -2.15
N ASN A 57 0.69 -23.83 -1.81
CA ASN A 57 0.21 -22.78 -2.72
C ASN A 57 1.34 -21.99 -3.37
N TYR A 58 2.43 -21.74 -2.64
CA TYR A 58 3.57 -21.00 -3.18
C TYR A 58 4.39 -21.83 -4.16
N VAL A 59 4.50 -23.15 -3.94
CA VAL A 59 5.18 -24.07 -4.87
C VAL A 59 4.39 -24.19 -6.16
N GLU A 60 3.08 -24.39 -6.06
CA GLU A 60 2.17 -24.45 -7.22
C GLU A 60 2.25 -23.16 -8.06
N LEU A 61 2.27 -21.99 -7.40
CA LEU A 61 2.38 -20.70 -8.07
C LEU A 61 3.70 -20.51 -8.83
N MET A 62 4.80 -21.14 -8.39
CA MET A 62 6.09 -21.05 -9.09
C MET A 62 6.10 -21.82 -10.41
N ASP A 63 5.22 -22.81 -10.58
CA ASP A 63 5.12 -23.60 -11.81
C ASP A 63 3.99 -23.11 -12.74
N ASP A 64 3.29 -22.02 -12.38
CA ASP A 64 2.18 -21.46 -13.17
C ASP A 64 2.64 -20.40 -14.19
N ASP A 65 2.53 -20.72 -15.48
CA ASP A 65 2.82 -19.79 -16.59
C ASP A 65 1.94 -18.52 -16.56
N ASN A 66 0.70 -18.63 -16.07
CA ASN A 66 -0.20 -17.48 -15.96
C ASN A 66 0.28 -16.49 -14.91
N PHE A 67 0.86 -16.99 -13.81
CA PHE A 67 1.49 -16.16 -12.80
C PHE A 67 2.59 -15.30 -13.41
N TYR A 68 3.53 -15.89 -14.16
CA TYR A 68 4.61 -15.13 -14.81
C TYR A 68 4.09 -14.14 -15.86
N THR A 69 3.06 -14.51 -16.62
CA THR A 69 2.43 -13.60 -17.58
C THR A 69 1.81 -12.39 -16.87
N SER A 70 1.05 -12.64 -15.80
CA SER A 70 0.44 -11.57 -15.00
C SER A 70 1.50 -10.70 -14.31
N LEU A 71 2.58 -11.29 -13.81
CA LEU A 71 3.69 -10.58 -13.18
C LEU A 71 4.40 -9.66 -14.16
N LYS A 72 4.72 -10.17 -15.37
CA LYS A 72 5.31 -9.38 -16.45
C LYS A 72 4.41 -8.21 -16.84
N ASN A 73 3.11 -8.45 -16.98
CA ASN A 73 2.15 -7.39 -17.29
C ASN A 73 2.12 -6.33 -16.19
N ASN A 74 2.08 -6.72 -14.92
CA ASN A 74 2.14 -5.79 -13.79
C ASN A 74 3.42 -4.95 -13.79
N VAL A 75 4.58 -5.56 -14.08
CA VAL A 75 5.86 -4.83 -14.17
C VAL A 75 5.86 -3.83 -15.33
N ILE A 76 5.34 -4.23 -16.50
CA ILE A 76 5.20 -3.31 -17.65
C ILE A 76 4.31 -2.13 -17.26
N TRP A 77 3.15 -2.40 -16.65
CA TRP A 77 2.24 -1.36 -16.17
C TRP A 77 2.91 -0.44 -15.15
N LEU A 78 3.61 -0.98 -14.16
CA LEU A 78 4.35 -0.22 -13.15
C LEU A 78 5.32 0.76 -13.82
N VAL A 79 6.14 0.29 -14.76
CA VAL A 79 7.10 1.14 -15.47
C VAL A 79 6.39 2.23 -16.27
N LEU A 80 5.32 1.88 -17.01
CA LEU A 80 4.55 2.86 -17.77
C LEU A 80 3.92 3.94 -16.89
N TYR A 81 3.38 3.56 -15.73
CA TYR A 81 2.84 4.52 -14.76
C TYR A 81 3.92 5.41 -14.15
N MET A 82 5.11 4.87 -13.88
CA MET A 82 6.23 5.68 -13.39
C MET A 82 6.68 6.74 -14.39
N LEU A 83 6.51 6.51 -15.70
CA LEU A 83 6.80 7.50 -16.75
C LEU A 83 5.78 8.65 -16.80
N ALA A 84 4.59 8.49 -16.21
CA ALA A 84 3.57 9.55 -16.19
C ALA A 84 4.02 10.76 -15.35
N VAL A 85 4.77 10.53 -14.26
CA VAL A 85 5.29 11.61 -13.40
C VAL A 85 6.28 12.52 -14.14
N PRO A 86 7.37 12.02 -14.76
CA PRO A 86 8.29 12.86 -15.52
C PRO A 86 7.61 13.46 -16.77
N ALA A 87 6.67 12.76 -17.41
CA ALA A 87 5.90 13.33 -18.51
C ALA A 87 5.04 14.53 -18.07
N GLY A 88 4.33 14.40 -16.93
CA GLY A 88 3.56 15.49 -16.35
C GLY A 88 4.45 16.68 -15.94
N LEU A 89 5.61 16.40 -15.35
CA LEU A 89 6.59 17.43 -15.02
C LEU A 89 7.14 18.11 -16.28
N PHE A 90 7.43 17.37 -17.34
CA PHE A 90 7.90 17.92 -18.61
C PHE A 90 6.87 18.89 -19.21
N ILE A 91 5.60 18.51 -19.23
CA ILE A 91 4.51 19.39 -19.67
C ILE A 91 4.40 20.62 -18.76
N ALA A 92 4.49 20.46 -17.44
CA ALA A 92 4.44 21.57 -16.49
C ALA A 92 5.58 22.57 -16.73
N ILE A 93 6.81 22.10 -16.97
CA ILE A 93 7.95 22.96 -17.30
C ILE A 93 7.73 23.67 -18.64
N PHE A 94 7.22 22.97 -19.64
CA PHE A 94 6.91 23.55 -20.95
C PHE A 94 5.87 24.68 -20.84
N LEU A 95 4.82 24.50 -20.04
CA LEU A 95 3.80 25.52 -19.80
C LEU A 95 4.27 26.67 -18.89
N ASN A 96 5.22 26.41 -17.99
CA ASN A 96 5.76 27.42 -17.08
C ASN A 96 6.81 28.34 -17.73
N GLN A 97 7.04 28.22 -19.04
CA GLN A 97 7.87 29.16 -19.77
C GLN A 97 7.11 30.48 -19.94
N THR A 98 7.68 31.59 -19.49
CA THR A 98 7.14 32.92 -19.77
C THR A 98 7.03 33.07 -21.28
N ALA A 99 5.80 33.09 -21.82
CA ALA A 99 5.59 33.37 -23.22
C ALA A 99 6.20 34.74 -23.53
N ARG A 100 7.39 34.76 -24.15
CA ARG A 100 8.02 35.94 -24.73
C ARG A 100 7.10 36.40 -25.88
N GLY A 101 6.00 37.08 -25.56
CA GLY A 101 5.02 37.44 -26.57
C GLY A 101 3.77 38.17 -26.09
N ILE A 102 3.39 38.11 -24.81
CA ILE A 102 2.27 38.93 -24.32
C ILE A 102 2.84 40.25 -23.79
N ARG A 103 2.80 41.27 -24.65
CA ARG A 103 2.75 42.67 -24.23
C ARG A 103 1.42 42.96 -23.55
#